data_AF-A0A954GIY5-F1
#
_entry.id   AF-A0A954GIY5-F1
#
_cell.length_a   1.000
_cell.length_b   1.000
_cell.length_c   1.000
_cell.angle_alpha   90.00
_cell.angle_beta   90.00
_cell.angle_gamma   90.00
#
_symmetry.space_group_name_H-M   'P 1'
#
loop_
_entity.id
_entity.type
_entity.pdbx_description
1 polymer ?
#
loop_
_entity_poly.entity_id
_entity_poly.type
_entity_poly.pdbx_seq_one_letter_code
_entity_poly.pdbx_strand_id
1 'polypeptide(L)'
;MSTSILSICPHCEARLKFKDPNFLGKKARCPSCSEPFVVKQSGISTVDLAVMSDTQQLPGHKSPSQKPLARRTNKTPTAPDQKTAQPVGQGRSRPSSALSQEKPRKPIAKRQRPHKAPASLPEDDWLSDDLDTYESREIPKPPPRSVERQAPASPPKKKRKKKNPYAQQQSTAVSIVFALMGGSVAAVIGAVAWIGIVIATGYELGILAWGIGGLVGFGVLLSSRDHLVGDLSGLLAAVIALLSITLPKLLLYLLARVVDGGGQLGLGDLFSPFDLLWGFLATTTAYKVGSGQAGED
;
A
#
# COMPACT_ATOMS: atom_id res chain seq x y z
N MET A 1 12.19 -20.81 27.68
CA MET A 1 10.87 -20.26 27.30
C MET A 1 9.96 -20.33 28.52
N SER A 2 9.23 -19.27 28.86
CA SER A 2 8.35 -19.28 30.04
C SER A 2 6.97 -19.85 29.68
N THR A 3 6.60 -20.98 30.25
CA THR A 3 5.32 -21.66 30.03
C THR A 3 4.20 -21.00 30.83
N SER A 4 3.51 -20.04 30.21
CA SER A 4 2.32 -19.41 30.80
C SER A 4 1.09 -20.31 30.72
N ILE A 5 0.35 -20.45 31.81
CA ILE A 5 -0.90 -21.23 31.88
C ILE A 5 -2.11 -20.30 31.69
N LEU A 6 -3.06 -20.71 30.85
CA LEU A 6 -4.39 -20.09 30.77
C LEU A 6 -5.37 -20.84 31.67
N SER A 7 -6.30 -20.13 32.31
CA SER A 7 -7.44 -20.71 33.01
C SER A 7 -8.67 -19.82 32.86
N ILE A 8 -9.86 -20.36 33.11
CA ILE A 8 -11.14 -19.66 32.97
C ILE A 8 -11.78 -19.55 34.37
N CYS A 9 -12.23 -18.36 34.74
CA CYS A 9 -12.95 -18.14 35.99
C CYS A 9 -14.35 -18.80 35.94
N PRO A 10 -14.73 -19.66 36.90
CA PRO A 10 -16.02 -20.37 36.85
C PRO A 10 -17.24 -19.50 37.17
N HIS A 11 -17.06 -18.24 37.59
CA HIS A 11 -18.14 -17.34 37.98
C HIS A 11 -18.52 -16.31 36.90
N CYS A 12 -17.55 -15.88 36.09
CA CYS A 12 -17.72 -14.80 35.11
C CYS A 12 -17.03 -15.07 33.76
N GLU A 13 -16.54 -16.30 33.54
CA GLU A 13 -15.90 -16.77 32.30
C GLU A 13 -14.64 -15.99 31.84
N ALA A 14 -14.17 -15.04 32.64
CA ALA A 14 -12.95 -14.28 32.36
C ALA A 14 -11.72 -15.20 32.24
N ARG A 15 -10.96 -15.03 31.15
CA ARG A 15 -9.73 -15.76 30.86
C ARG A 15 -8.53 -15.12 31.58
N LEU A 16 -7.78 -15.92 32.33
CA LEU A 16 -6.68 -15.47 33.18
C LEU A 16 -5.39 -16.21 32.84
N LYS A 17 -4.32 -15.45 32.60
CA LYS A 17 -3.00 -15.95 32.21
C LYS A 17 -2.03 -15.85 33.40
N PHE A 18 -1.57 -16.99 33.89
CA PHE A 18 -0.60 -17.10 34.97
C PHE A 18 0.81 -17.33 34.39
N LYS A 19 1.81 -16.63 34.93
CA LYS A 19 3.20 -16.69 34.43
C LYS A 19 3.95 -17.91 34.95
N ASP A 20 3.65 -18.36 36.17
CA ASP A 20 4.31 -19.48 36.82
C ASP A 20 3.42 -20.74 36.82
N PRO A 21 3.92 -21.91 36.39
CA PRO A 21 3.14 -23.14 36.38
C PRO A 21 2.76 -23.64 37.79
N ASN A 22 3.48 -23.18 38.81
CA ASN A 22 3.27 -23.49 40.22
C ASN A 22 2.01 -22.83 40.83
N PHE A 23 1.11 -22.25 40.02
CA PHE A 23 -0.22 -21.78 40.43
C PHE A 23 -1.33 -22.82 40.30
N LEU A 24 -1.11 -23.94 39.60
CA LEU A 24 -2.09 -25.03 39.53
C LEU A 24 -2.45 -25.53 40.94
N GLY A 25 -3.75 -25.65 41.21
CA GLY A 25 -4.29 -26.04 42.52
C GLY A 25 -4.28 -24.95 43.60
N LYS A 26 -3.68 -23.78 43.35
CA LYS A 26 -3.74 -22.65 44.30
C LYS A 26 -5.04 -21.85 44.14
N LYS A 27 -5.45 -21.18 45.21
CA LYS A 27 -6.56 -20.22 45.19
C LYS A 27 -6.07 -18.88 44.62
N ALA A 28 -6.78 -18.37 43.61
CA ALA A 28 -6.58 -17.04 43.04
C ALA A 28 -7.92 -16.28 43.08
N ARG A 29 -7.89 -14.95 43.15
CA ARG A 29 -9.09 -14.12 42.95
C ARG A 29 -9.18 -13.69 41.49
N CYS A 30 -10.40 -13.71 40.94
CA CYS A 30 -10.62 -13.15 39.61
C CYS A 30 -10.59 -11.61 39.67
N PRO A 31 -9.84 -10.90 38.81
CA PRO A 31 -9.87 -9.45 38.74
C PRO A 31 -11.21 -8.88 38.23
N SER A 32 -12.04 -9.70 37.56
CA SER A 32 -13.34 -9.27 37.02
C SER A 32 -14.47 -9.33 38.05
N CYS A 33 -14.64 -10.45 38.77
CA CYS A 33 -15.72 -10.63 39.76
C CYS A 33 -15.26 -10.62 41.23
N SER A 34 -13.95 -10.50 41.50
CA SER A 34 -13.33 -10.59 42.84
C SER A 34 -13.48 -11.92 43.60
N GLU A 35 -14.26 -12.88 43.08
CA GLU A 35 -14.47 -14.17 43.75
C GLU A 35 -13.20 -15.06 43.71
N PRO A 36 -12.91 -15.79 44.81
CA PRO A 36 -11.79 -16.71 44.90
C PRO A 36 -12.14 -18.07 44.26
N PHE A 37 -11.32 -18.53 43.32
CA PHE A 37 -11.45 -19.85 42.69
C PHE A 37 -10.11 -20.61 42.72
N VAL A 38 -10.16 -21.93 42.52
CA VAL A 38 -8.95 -22.77 42.43
C VAL A 38 -8.53 -22.86 40.97
N VAL A 39 -7.28 -22.53 40.66
CA VAL A 39 -6.74 -22.58 39.30
C VAL A 39 -6.64 -24.05 38.84
N LYS A 40 -7.53 -24.44 37.94
CA LYS A 40 -7.46 -25.72 37.21
C LYS A 40 -6.79 -25.48 35.85
N GLN A 41 -5.99 -26.44 35.40
CA GLN A 41 -5.47 -26.45 34.04
C GLN A 41 -6.64 -26.74 33.09
N SER A 42 -7.11 -25.73 32.35
CA SER A 42 -7.92 -26.02 31.17
C SER A 42 -7.05 -26.82 30.21
N GLY A 43 -7.51 -27.99 29.75
CA GLY A 43 -6.75 -28.91 28.88
C GLY A 43 -6.44 -28.38 27.48
N ILE A 44 -6.57 -27.07 27.27
CA ILE A 44 -6.20 -26.33 26.07
C ILE A 44 -4.71 -25.99 26.24
N SER A 45 -3.84 -26.86 25.74
CA SER A 45 -2.41 -26.57 25.71
C SER A 45 -2.17 -25.43 24.72
N THR A 46 -1.19 -24.55 24.96
CA THR A 46 -0.93 -23.43 24.04
C THR A 46 -0.46 -23.87 22.65
N VAL A 47 -0.09 -25.15 22.48
CA VAL A 47 0.15 -25.78 21.18
C VAL A 47 -1.14 -26.06 20.39
N ASP A 48 -2.28 -26.29 21.04
CA ASP A 48 -3.55 -26.59 20.34
C ASP A 48 -4.18 -25.32 19.73
N LEU A 49 -3.93 -24.14 20.32
CA LEU A 49 -4.33 -22.86 19.70
C LEU A 49 -3.61 -22.59 18.36
N ALA A 50 -2.43 -23.18 18.14
CA ALA A 50 -1.73 -23.06 16.86
C ALA A 50 -2.30 -24.03 15.80
N VAL A 51 -2.98 -25.10 16.21
CA VAL A 51 -3.51 -26.14 15.30
C VAL A 51 -4.97 -25.89 14.92
N MET A 52 -5.77 -25.21 15.76
CA MET A 52 -7.17 -24.88 15.44
C MET A 52 -7.37 -23.78 14.38
N SER A 53 -6.29 -23.24 13.80
CA SER A 53 -6.38 -22.31 12.66
C SER A 53 -6.38 -23.03 11.30
N ASP A 54 -6.04 -24.33 11.25
CA ASP A 54 -5.83 -25.09 10.02
C ASP A 54 -6.63 -26.40 10.05
N THR A 55 -7.97 -26.32 9.94
CA THR A 55 -8.90 -27.34 9.37
C THR A 55 -10.36 -26.91 9.61
N GLN A 56 -11.01 -26.32 8.60
CA GLN A 56 -12.44 -26.55 8.34
C GLN A 56 -12.74 -26.49 6.85
N GLN A 57 -12.49 -27.60 6.16
CA GLN A 57 -13.22 -27.94 4.93
C GLN A 57 -13.66 -29.40 5.00
N LEU A 58 -14.87 -29.62 5.51
CA LEU A 58 -15.57 -30.92 5.47
C LEU A 58 -16.92 -30.74 4.76
N PRO A 59 -17.29 -31.64 3.83
CA PRO A 59 -18.51 -31.52 3.05
C PRO A 59 -19.76 -31.89 3.88
N GLY A 60 -20.90 -31.38 3.44
CA GLY A 60 -22.10 -31.31 4.27
C GLY A 60 -22.77 -32.64 4.61
N HIS A 61 -23.31 -32.71 5.83
CA HIS A 61 -24.34 -33.68 6.21
C HIS A 61 -25.70 -32.97 6.38
N LYS A 62 -26.70 -33.42 5.61
CA LYS A 62 -28.10 -33.00 5.75
C LYS A 62 -28.81 -33.90 6.77
N SER A 63 -29.46 -33.33 7.79
CA SER A 63 -30.66 -33.87 8.48
C SER A 63 -31.00 -33.07 9.75
N PRO A 64 -32.23 -33.17 10.29
CA PRO A 64 -33.50 -33.13 9.58
C PRO A 64 -34.49 -32.14 10.22
N SER A 65 -35.62 -31.92 9.54
CA SER A 65 -36.73 -31.07 10.02
C SER A 65 -37.26 -31.48 11.40
N GLN A 66 -37.40 -30.51 12.31
CA GLN A 66 -38.21 -30.64 13.53
C GLN A 66 -39.33 -29.61 13.56
N LYS A 67 -40.50 -30.04 14.04
CA LYS A 67 -41.79 -29.34 13.95
C LYS A 67 -41.91 -28.20 14.97
N PRO A 68 -42.70 -27.15 14.68
CA PRO A 68 -43.02 -26.12 15.66
C PRO A 68 -44.00 -26.67 16.71
N LEU A 69 -43.68 -26.47 17.99
CA LEU A 69 -44.57 -26.72 19.12
C LEU A 69 -45.00 -25.40 19.77
N ALA A 70 -46.22 -25.39 20.31
CA ALA A 70 -46.99 -24.18 20.47
C ALA A 70 -46.96 -23.55 21.87
N ARG A 71 -47.18 -22.24 21.90
CA ARG A 71 -48.11 -21.53 22.82
C ARG A 71 -47.96 -21.80 24.32
N ARG A 72 -47.44 -20.81 25.06
CA ARG A 72 -48.00 -20.49 26.38
C ARG A 72 -47.99 -18.99 26.70
N THR A 73 -49.17 -18.47 26.97
CA THR A 73 -49.46 -17.10 27.42
C THR A 73 -49.41 -17.00 28.95
N ASN A 74 -48.93 -15.88 29.49
CA ASN A 74 -49.37 -15.27 30.77
C ASN A 74 -48.89 -13.80 30.74
N LYS A 75 -49.78 -12.80 30.68
CA LYS A 75 -50.58 -12.17 31.76
C LYS A 75 -49.79 -11.24 32.69
N THR A 76 -49.91 -9.94 32.41
CA THR A 76 -49.83 -8.78 33.33
C THR A 76 -50.89 -8.90 34.45
N PRO A 77 -50.79 -8.20 35.60
CA PRO A 77 -50.78 -6.72 35.74
C PRO A 77 -49.60 -6.21 36.62
N THR A 78 -49.44 -4.95 37.06
CA THR A 78 -50.23 -3.69 36.99
C THR A 78 -49.28 -2.46 36.97
N ALA A 79 -49.82 -1.24 36.84
CA ALA A 79 -49.19 0.04 37.26
C ALA A 79 -49.97 0.61 38.49
N PRO A 80 -49.63 1.77 39.12
CA PRO A 80 -49.71 3.10 38.47
C PRO A 80 -48.71 4.21 38.94
N ASP A 81 -48.75 5.36 38.22
CA ASP A 81 -48.54 6.76 38.69
C ASP A 81 -47.16 7.24 39.22
N GLN A 82 -46.73 8.52 39.08
CA GLN A 82 -47.33 9.74 38.48
C GLN A 82 -46.25 10.83 38.19
N LYS A 83 -46.43 11.67 37.14
CA LYS A 83 -45.97 13.09 36.95
C LYS A 83 -44.43 13.40 37.04
N THR A 84 -43.85 14.46 36.45
CA THR A 84 -44.36 15.80 36.05
C THR A 84 -43.50 16.49 34.97
N ALA A 85 -44.11 17.41 34.21
CA ALA A 85 -43.53 18.64 33.59
C ALA A 85 -42.53 18.61 32.41
N GLN A 86 -42.95 19.21 31.29
CA GLN A 86 -42.12 19.99 30.34
C GLN A 86 -41.97 21.45 30.83
N PRO A 87 -41.09 22.31 30.25
CA PRO A 87 -41.44 23.11 29.04
C PRO A 87 -40.37 23.00 27.91
N VAL A 88 -40.71 23.05 26.61
CA VAL A 88 -41.07 24.20 25.73
C VAL A 88 -39.92 25.17 25.41
N GLY A 89 -39.64 25.34 24.10
CA GLY A 89 -38.69 26.30 23.51
C GLY A 89 -38.18 25.82 22.14
N GLN A 90 -38.99 25.80 21.07
CA GLN A 90 -39.21 26.93 20.13
C GLN A 90 -37.93 27.69 19.72
N GLY A 91 -37.53 27.53 18.45
CA GLY A 91 -36.46 28.30 17.80
C GLY A 91 -36.48 28.14 16.27
N ARG A 92 -37.26 28.99 15.57
CA ARG A 92 -37.36 29.03 14.10
C ARG A 92 -36.35 30.04 13.51
N SER A 93 -35.58 29.63 12.50
CA SER A 93 -35.25 30.42 11.28
C SER A 93 -34.25 29.62 10.43
N ARG A 94 -34.57 29.06 9.26
CA ARG A 94 -34.78 29.67 7.92
C ARG A 94 -33.52 30.29 7.26
N PRO A 95 -33.45 30.34 5.91
CA PRO A 95 -32.19 30.15 5.17
C PRO A 95 -31.70 31.41 4.42
N SER A 96 -30.59 31.26 3.68
CA SER A 96 -30.18 31.99 2.44
C SER A 96 -28.77 32.57 2.51
N SER A 97 -27.91 32.09 1.59
CA SER A 97 -26.75 32.72 0.92
C SER A 97 -25.81 31.57 0.52
N ALA A 98 -25.60 31.20 -0.75
CA ALA A 98 -25.56 31.97 -1.99
C ALA A 98 -24.55 33.14 -1.92
N LEU A 99 -23.27 32.81 -2.08
CA LEU A 99 -22.25 33.78 -2.49
C LEU A 99 -21.12 33.09 -3.28
N SER A 100 -20.70 33.74 -4.37
CA SER A 100 -19.40 33.68 -5.07
C SER A 100 -18.64 32.34 -5.08
N GLN A 101 -18.46 31.65 -6.22
CA GLN A 101 -17.72 32.14 -7.39
C GLN A 101 -16.57 33.11 -7.03
N GLU A 102 -15.40 32.58 -6.66
CA GLU A 102 -14.16 33.21 -7.11
C GLU A 102 -13.12 32.18 -7.53
N LYS A 103 -12.68 32.30 -8.78
CA LYS A 103 -11.73 31.39 -9.44
C LYS A 103 -10.40 32.14 -9.53
N PRO A 104 -9.38 31.84 -8.71
CA PRO A 104 -8.12 32.55 -8.75
C PRO A 104 -7.35 32.19 -10.05
N ARG A 105 -7.57 32.97 -11.10
CA ARG A 105 -6.63 33.12 -12.21
C ARG A 105 -5.46 33.97 -11.74
N LYS A 106 -4.24 33.44 -11.77
CA LYS A 106 -2.93 34.14 -11.91
C LYS A 106 -1.80 33.09 -11.84
N PRO A 107 -0.58 33.37 -12.33
CA PRO A 107 -0.27 34.17 -13.51
C PRO A 107 0.69 33.49 -14.51
N ILE A 108 0.64 34.03 -15.72
CA ILE A 108 1.68 34.10 -16.76
C ILE A 108 3.09 33.60 -16.39
N ALA A 109 3.59 32.74 -17.29
CA ALA A 109 4.96 32.25 -17.43
C ALA A 109 6.09 33.22 -16.99
N LYS A 110 7.00 32.72 -16.13
CA LYS A 110 8.40 33.16 -16.11
C LYS A 110 9.28 32.11 -16.80
N ARG A 111 9.60 32.42 -18.06
CA ARG A 111 10.67 31.81 -18.86
C ARG A 111 12.02 32.04 -18.16
N GLN A 112 12.41 31.16 -17.24
CA GLN A 112 13.78 31.13 -16.75
C GLN A 112 14.70 30.64 -17.88
N ARG A 113 15.76 31.40 -18.14
CA ARG A 113 16.80 31.04 -19.10
C ARG A 113 17.77 30.05 -18.44
N PRO A 114 18.45 29.17 -19.20
CA PRO A 114 19.44 28.29 -18.62
C PRO A 114 20.57 29.10 -17.98
N HIS A 115 20.82 28.85 -16.69
CA HIS A 115 22.02 29.35 -16.03
C HIS A 115 23.22 28.54 -16.50
N LYS A 116 24.05 29.20 -17.31
CA LYS A 116 25.37 28.77 -17.73
C LYS A 116 26.25 28.62 -16.48
N ALA A 117 26.56 27.39 -16.07
CA ALA A 117 27.56 27.13 -15.04
C ALA A 117 28.97 27.42 -15.59
N PRO A 118 29.90 27.95 -14.77
CA PRO A 118 31.23 28.35 -15.21
C PRO A 118 32.19 27.16 -15.38
N ALA A 119 33.26 27.39 -16.15
CA ALA A 119 34.41 26.50 -16.18
C ALA A 119 35.31 26.74 -14.96
N SER A 120 35.72 25.65 -14.32
CA SER A 120 36.84 25.54 -13.38
C SER A 120 37.41 24.13 -13.61
N LEU A 121 38.34 24.00 -14.56
CA LEU A 121 39.80 23.99 -14.35
C LEU A 121 40.29 22.58 -13.98
N PRO A 122 41.13 21.96 -14.82
CA PRO A 122 41.77 20.68 -14.53
C PRO A 122 43.16 20.90 -13.92
N GLU A 123 43.36 20.39 -12.71
CA GLU A 123 44.62 20.20 -11.99
C GLU A 123 44.38 18.96 -11.10
N ASP A 124 45.30 18.02 -10.84
CA ASP A 124 46.54 17.62 -11.50
C ASP A 124 46.88 16.20 -10.95
N ASP A 125 48.12 15.74 -11.11
CA ASP A 125 48.74 14.55 -10.49
C ASP A 125 48.29 13.15 -10.99
N TRP A 126 49.00 12.45 -11.89
CA TRP A 126 50.45 12.09 -12.05
C TRP A 126 50.77 10.69 -11.49
N LEU A 127 51.68 9.97 -12.18
CA LEU A 127 52.30 8.67 -11.85
C LEU A 127 51.31 7.50 -11.64
N SER A 128 51.37 6.44 -12.45
CA SER A 128 52.56 5.60 -12.58
C SER A 128 52.66 4.88 -13.93
N ASP A 129 53.91 4.71 -14.37
CA ASP A 129 54.46 3.67 -15.23
C ASP A 129 53.51 2.86 -16.13
N ASP A 130 53.67 3.04 -17.44
CA ASP A 130 54.32 1.97 -18.20
C ASP A 130 55.10 2.54 -19.39
N LEU A 131 56.31 2.02 -19.57
CA LEU A 131 57.27 2.41 -20.60
C LEU A 131 57.00 1.68 -21.94
N ASP A 132 57.75 2.06 -22.97
CA ASP A 132 58.05 1.24 -24.14
C ASP A 132 56.91 0.92 -25.15
N THR A 133 56.47 1.95 -25.88
CA THR A 133 56.35 1.80 -27.35
C THR A 133 56.69 3.10 -28.09
N TYR A 134 57.99 3.45 -28.13
CA TYR A 134 58.50 4.49 -29.03
C TYR A 134 58.63 3.92 -30.44
N GLU A 135 57.62 4.09 -31.29
CA GLU A 135 57.74 3.77 -32.71
C GLU A 135 57.38 4.95 -33.63
N SER A 136 58.39 5.34 -34.41
CA SER A 136 58.32 6.14 -35.64
C SER A 136 57.62 7.50 -35.60
N ARG A 137 58.43 8.54 -35.42
CA ARG A 137 58.10 9.93 -35.76
C ARG A 137 57.80 10.08 -37.26
N GLU A 138 56.54 10.30 -37.63
CA GLU A 138 56.22 10.87 -38.94
C GLU A 138 56.38 12.40 -38.95
N ILE A 139 56.94 12.91 -40.05
CA ILE A 139 57.29 14.33 -40.23
C ILE A 139 56.02 15.15 -40.45
N PRO A 140 55.78 16.26 -39.73
CA PRO A 140 54.62 17.10 -39.94
C PRO A 140 54.65 17.74 -41.34
N LYS A 141 53.68 17.36 -42.19
CA LYS A 141 53.46 18.01 -43.49
C LYS A 141 53.10 19.49 -43.29
N PRO A 142 53.58 20.40 -44.16
CA PRO A 142 53.22 21.81 -44.07
C PRO A 142 51.69 21.99 -44.22
N PRO A 143 51.07 22.93 -43.48
CA PRO A 143 49.62 23.10 -43.51
C PRO A 143 49.16 23.47 -44.93
N PRO A 144 48.25 22.69 -45.55
CA PRO A 144 47.74 23.03 -46.85
C PRO A 144 46.92 24.33 -46.75
N ARG A 145 47.41 25.34 -47.47
CA ARG A 145 46.72 26.51 -48.03
C ARG A 145 45.27 26.67 -47.56
N SER A 146 45.01 27.73 -46.81
CA SER A 146 43.68 28.13 -46.31
C SER A 146 42.61 27.98 -47.40
N VAL A 147 41.88 26.87 -47.35
CA VAL A 147 40.70 26.65 -48.19
C VAL A 147 39.66 27.65 -47.73
N GLU A 148 39.37 28.63 -48.58
CA GLU A 148 38.27 29.59 -48.44
C GLU A 148 37.05 28.83 -47.91
N ARG A 149 36.68 29.10 -46.66
CA ARG A 149 35.76 28.25 -45.89
C ARG A 149 34.34 28.52 -46.36
N GLN A 150 34.00 28.00 -47.54
CA GLN A 150 32.68 28.06 -48.14
C GLN A 150 31.66 27.71 -47.06
N ALA A 151 30.86 28.70 -46.66
CA ALA A 151 29.93 28.54 -45.56
C ALA A 151 29.02 27.34 -45.89
N PRO A 152 28.98 26.29 -45.06
CA PRO A 152 28.29 25.06 -45.42
C PRO A 152 26.84 25.37 -45.72
N ALA A 153 26.41 25.03 -46.95
CA ALA A 153 25.11 25.38 -47.48
C ALA A 153 24.03 25.02 -46.46
N SER A 154 23.25 26.03 -46.03
CA SER A 154 22.30 25.89 -44.93
C SER A 154 21.39 24.68 -45.16
N PRO A 155 21.28 23.72 -44.21
CA PRO A 155 20.63 22.45 -44.47
C PRO A 155 19.18 22.65 -44.91
N PRO A 156 18.69 21.88 -45.89
CA PRO A 156 17.37 22.08 -46.47
C PRO A 156 16.30 21.99 -45.36
N LYS A 157 15.50 23.06 -45.21
CA LYS A 157 14.45 23.17 -44.20
C LYS A 157 13.41 22.06 -44.40
N LYS A 158 13.62 20.91 -43.74
CA LYS A 158 12.69 19.76 -43.77
C LYS A 158 11.31 20.24 -43.34
N LYS A 159 10.38 20.32 -44.31
CA LYS A 159 8.98 20.72 -44.07
C LYS A 159 8.39 19.77 -43.02
N ARG A 160 8.14 20.27 -41.81
CA ARG A 160 7.56 19.47 -40.71
C ARG A 160 6.17 18.98 -41.15
N LYS A 161 6.06 17.70 -41.52
CA LYS A 161 4.75 17.06 -41.77
C LYS A 161 3.89 17.26 -40.51
N LYS A 162 2.79 18.00 -40.64
CA LYS A 162 1.76 18.06 -39.59
C LYS A 162 1.19 16.64 -39.44
N LYS A 163 1.50 15.95 -38.34
CA LYS A 163 0.83 14.69 -37.99
C LYS A 163 -0.62 15.01 -37.60
N ASN A 164 -1.58 14.21 -38.06
CA ASN A 164 -2.98 14.39 -37.67
C ASN A 164 -3.14 14.07 -36.17
N PRO A 165 -3.68 14.98 -35.34
CA PRO A 165 -3.76 14.78 -33.89
C PRO A 165 -4.64 13.58 -33.52
N TYR A 166 -5.70 13.32 -34.29
CA TYR A 166 -6.63 12.20 -34.07
C TYR A 166 -5.97 10.82 -34.13
N ALA A 167 -5.02 10.60 -35.04
CA ALA A 167 -4.31 9.33 -35.16
C ALA A 167 -3.38 9.06 -33.95
N GLN A 168 -2.91 10.12 -33.30
CA GLN A 168 -2.05 10.01 -32.11
C GLN A 168 -2.85 9.77 -30.82
N GLN A 169 -4.13 10.19 -30.76
CA GLN A 169 -4.98 9.99 -29.59
C GLN A 169 -5.49 8.53 -29.45
N GLN A 170 -5.63 7.80 -30.55
CA GLN A 170 -6.11 6.41 -30.52
C GLN A 170 -5.06 5.43 -29.99
N SER A 171 -3.77 5.68 -30.27
CA SER A 171 -2.66 4.83 -29.78
C SER A 171 -2.38 4.99 -28.28
N THR A 172 -2.64 6.18 -27.71
CA THR A 172 -2.45 6.41 -26.26
C THR A 172 -3.49 5.68 -25.42
N ALA A 173 -4.77 5.67 -25.82
CA ALA A 173 -5.82 4.98 -25.07
C ALA A 173 -5.57 3.46 -25.00
N VAL A 174 -5.21 2.85 -26.12
CA VAL A 174 -4.88 1.42 -26.20
C VAL A 174 -3.68 1.08 -25.30
N SER A 175 -2.63 1.91 -25.32
CA SER A 175 -1.43 1.67 -24.50
C SER A 175 -1.66 1.90 -23.01
N ILE A 176 -2.58 2.79 -22.61
CA ILE A 176 -3.04 2.94 -21.22
C ILE A 176 -3.77 1.67 -20.76
N VAL A 177 -4.66 1.09 -21.58
CA VAL A 177 -5.35 -0.15 -21.25
C VAL A 177 -4.36 -1.31 -21.04
N PHE A 178 -3.37 -1.45 -21.92
CA PHE A 178 -2.31 -2.45 -21.73
C PHE A 178 -1.50 -2.20 -20.44
N ALA A 179 -1.04 -0.98 -20.19
CA ALA A 179 -0.34 -0.61 -18.95
C ALA A 179 -1.15 -0.97 -17.69
N LEU A 180 -2.45 -0.65 -17.67
CA LEU A 180 -3.36 -1.01 -16.58
C LEU A 180 -3.48 -2.54 -16.41
N MET A 181 -3.60 -3.31 -17.51
CA MET A 181 -3.66 -4.78 -17.45
C MET A 181 -2.36 -5.39 -16.90
N GLY A 182 -1.20 -4.99 -17.42
CA GLY A 182 0.10 -5.49 -16.97
C GLY A 182 0.37 -5.18 -15.50
N GLY A 183 0.11 -3.94 -15.07
CA GLY A 183 0.21 -3.55 -13.67
C GLY A 183 -0.78 -4.29 -12.76
N SER A 184 -2.01 -4.51 -13.21
CA SER A 184 -3.03 -5.23 -12.42
C SER A 184 -2.71 -6.71 -12.23
N VAL A 185 -2.18 -7.39 -13.26
CA VAL A 185 -1.74 -8.79 -13.15
C VAL A 185 -0.58 -8.90 -12.16
N ALA A 186 0.42 -8.02 -12.27
CA ALA A 186 1.54 -7.94 -11.33
C ALA A 186 1.08 -7.67 -9.89
N ALA A 187 0.11 -6.75 -9.70
CA ALA A 187 -0.48 -6.43 -8.41
C ALA A 187 -1.18 -7.62 -7.76
N VAL A 188 -2.00 -8.38 -8.52
CA VAL A 188 -2.68 -9.57 -8.01
C VAL A 188 -1.67 -10.65 -7.59
N ILE A 189 -0.65 -10.90 -8.38
CA ILE A 189 0.42 -11.87 -8.04
C ILE A 189 1.15 -11.45 -6.76
N GLY A 190 1.55 -10.17 -6.67
CA GLY A 190 2.21 -9.61 -5.49
C GLY A 190 1.35 -9.67 -4.22
N ALA A 191 0.06 -9.33 -4.34
CA ALA A 191 -0.88 -9.39 -3.22
C ALA A 191 -1.14 -10.82 -2.72
N VAL A 192 -1.30 -11.80 -3.61
CA VAL A 192 -1.47 -13.21 -3.23
C VAL A 192 -0.22 -13.75 -2.54
N ALA A 193 0.98 -13.46 -3.07
CA ALA A 193 2.23 -13.84 -2.45
C ALA A 193 2.42 -13.21 -1.06
N TRP A 194 2.07 -11.92 -0.92
CA TRP A 194 2.12 -11.20 0.36
C TRP A 194 1.18 -11.80 1.41
N ILE A 195 -0.09 -12.01 1.08
CA ILE A 195 -1.07 -12.64 1.99
C ILE A 195 -0.57 -14.02 2.43
N GLY A 196 -0.05 -14.84 1.51
CA GLY A 196 0.49 -16.16 1.84
C GLY A 196 1.66 -16.10 2.83
N ILE A 197 2.58 -15.15 2.67
CA ILE A 197 3.71 -14.96 3.60
C ILE A 197 3.23 -14.47 4.97
N VAL A 198 2.27 -13.53 5.02
CA VAL A 198 1.70 -13.04 6.29
C VAL A 198 1.02 -14.15 7.07
N ILE A 199 0.22 -15.00 6.40
CA ILE A 199 -0.42 -16.17 7.04
C ILE A 199 0.63 -17.18 7.53
N ALA A 200 1.63 -17.50 6.70
CA ALA A 200 2.65 -18.51 7.04
C ALA A 200 3.63 -18.08 8.14
N THR A 201 3.89 -16.78 8.29
CA THR A 201 4.92 -16.26 9.21
C THR A 201 4.35 -15.53 10.44
N GLY A 202 3.14 -14.98 10.34
CA GLY A 202 2.59 -14.07 11.35
C GLY A 202 3.28 -12.70 11.41
N TYR A 203 4.16 -12.37 10.44
CA TYR A 203 4.91 -11.11 10.42
C TYR A 203 4.61 -10.26 9.20
N GLU A 204 4.35 -8.98 9.42
CA GLU A 204 4.17 -7.98 8.36
C GLU A 204 5.54 -7.46 7.87
N LEU A 205 6.11 -8.13 6.88
CA LEU A 205 7.37 -7.75 6.27
C LEU A 205 7.20 -6.54 5.33
N GLY A 206 7.41 -5.33 5.85
CA GLY A 206 7.32 -4.07 5.07
C GLY A 206 8.18 -4.04 3.80
N ILE A 207 9.31 -4.74 3.78
CA ILE A 207 10.17 -4.88 2.59
C ILE A 207 9.46 -5.56 1.40
N LEU A 208 8.44 -6.40 1.65
CA LEU A 208 7.63 -6.99 0.58
C LEU A 208 6.80 -5.92 -0.15
N ALA A 209 6.32 -4.89 0.55
CA ALA A 209 5.56 -3.81 -0.10
C ALA A 209 6.43 -3.08 -1.14
N TRP A 210 7.71 -2.84 -0.82
CA TRP A 210 8.68 -2.29 -1.78
C TRP A 210 8.87 -3.20 -3.00
N GLY A 211 9.05 -4.51 -2.78
CA GLY A 211 9.14 -5.50 -3.85
C GLY A 211 7.90 -5.57 -4.75
N ILE A 212 6.70 -5.49 -4.17
CA ILE A 212 5.42 -5.43 -4.91
C ILE A 212 5.34 -4.14 -5.74
N GLY A 213 5.76 -3.00 -5.18
CA GLY A 213 5.84 -1.74 -5.92
C GLY A 213 6.75 -1.83 -7.15
N GLY A 214 7.94 -2.43 -6.99
CA GLY A 214 8.85 -2.72 -8.11
C GLY A 214 8.22 -3.66 -9.15
N LEU A 215 7.57 -4.74 -8.70
CA LEU A 215 6.90 -5.72 -9.58
C LEU A 215 5.75 -5.09 -10.38
N VAL A 216 4.94 -4.23 -9.76
CA VAL A 216 3.86 -3.48 -10.41
C VAL A 216 4.43 -2.48 -11.42
N GLY A 217 5.47 -1.72 -11.04
CA GLY A 217 6.17 -0.82 -11.97
C GLY A 217 6.72 -1.54 -13.19
N PHE A 218 7.31 -2.72 -12.99
CA PHE A 218 7.82 -3.58 -14.07
C PHE A 218 6.70 -4.16 -14.94
N GLY A 219 5.60 -4.61 -14.35
CA GLY A 219 4.41 -5.09 -15.09
C GLY A 219 3.75 -3.99 -15.94
N VAL A 220 3.73 -2.75 -15.44
CA VAL A 220 3.33 -1.58 -16.23
C VAL A 220 4.32 -1.32 -17.37
N LEU A 221 5.62 -1.25 -17.07
CA LEU A 221 6.68 -0.97 -18.04
C LEU A 221 6.69 -1.97 -19.21
N LEU A 222 6.63 -3.27 -18.91
CA LEU A 222 6.58 -4.33 -19.92
C LEU A 222 5.34 -4.26 -20.81
N SER A 223 4.21 -3.77 -20.29
CA SER A 223 2.96 -3.70 -21.05
C SER A 223 2.74 -2.35 -21.74
N SER A 224 3.43 -1.29 -21.31
CA SER A 224 3.46 0.00 -22.00
C SER A 224 4.37 -0.06 -23.22
N ARG A 225 3.76 -0.15 -24.42
CA ARG A 225 4.47 0.03 -25.69
C ARG A 225 5.12 1.42 -25.78
N ASP A 226 6.14 1.55 -26.63
CA ASP A 226 7.03 2.72 -26.86
C ASP A 226 6.39 4.12 -26.93
N HIS A 227 5.07 4.20 -27.10
CA HIS A 227 4.32 5.45 -27.18
C HIS A 227 3.82 5.98 -25.82
N LEU A 228 4.03 5.25 -24.72
CA LEU A 228 3.58 5.67 -23.38
C LEU A 228 4.65 5.62 -22.28
N VAL A 229 5.89 5.23 -22.60
CA VAL A 229 7.01 5.26 -21.64
C VAL A 229 7.30 6.70 -21.23
N GLY A 230 7.18 6.99 -19.92
CA GLY A 230 7.47 8.30 -19.32
C GLY A 230 6.59 8.59 -18.09
N ASP A 231 6.44 9.87 -17.74
CA ASP A 231 5.79 10.30 -16.49
C ASP A 231 4.37 9.72 -16.29
N LEU A 232 3.61 9.49 -17.37
CA LEU A 232 2.24 8.99 -17.29
C LEU A 232 2.17 7.49 -16.97
N SER A 233 3.06 6.67 -17.54
CA SER A 233 3.14 5.24 -17.18
C SER A 233 3.67 5.07 -15.75
N GLY A 234 4.63 5.89 -15.34
CA GLY A 234 5.07 5.96 -13.94
C GLY A 234 3.94 6.34 -12.97
N LEU A 235 3.13 7.35 -13.29
CA LEU A 235 1.98 7.75 -12.47
C LEU A 235 0.93 6.63 -12.35
N LEU A 236 0.63 5.92 -13.45
CA LEU A 236 -0.28 4.77 -13.41
C LEU A 236 0.27 3.64 -12.55
N ALA A 237 1.57 3.31 -12.67
CA ALA A 237 2.23 2.33 -11.81
C ALA A 237 2.16 2.69 -10.32
N ALA A 238 2.42 3.96 -9.97
CA ALA A 238 2.32 4.47 -8.61
C ALA A 238 0.91 4.29 -8.02
N VAL A 239 -0.15 4.63 -8.77
CA VAL A 239 -1.54 4.47 -8.33
C VAL A 239 -1.91 2.99 -8.15
N ILE A 240 -1.53 2.12 -9.09
CA ILE A 240 -1.80 0.67 -8.98
C ILE A 240 -1.04 0.08 -7.78
N ALA A 241 0.22 0.45 -7.56
CA ALA A 241 1.02 -0.04 -6.43
C ALA A 241 0.40 0.36 -5.09
N LEU A 242 -0.05 1.62 -4.95
CA LEU A 242 -0.68 2.10 -3.72
C LEU A 242 -2.00 1.37 -3.44
N LEU A 243 -2.81 1.11 -4.46
CA LEU A 243 -4.02 0.28 -4.33
C LEU A 243 -3.67 -1.18 -3.99
N SER A 244 -2.63 -1.75 -4.61
CA SER A 244 -2.18 -3.12 -4.40
C SER A 244 -1.66 -3.39 -2.98
N ILE A 245 -1.18 -2.36 -2.27
CA ILE A 245 -0.71 -2.46 -0.88
C ILE A 245 -1.84 -2.16 0.10
N THR A 246 -2.70 -1.17 -0.20
CA THR A 246 -3.76 -0.75 0.72
C THR A 246 -4.98 -1.68 0.73
N LEU A 247 -5.36 -2.25 -0.43
CA LEU A 247 -6.54 -3.11 -0.52
C LEU A 247 -6.39 -4.44 0.24
N PRO A 248 -5.25 -5.17 0.21
CA PRO A 248 -5.09 -6.39 1.01
C PRO A 248 -5.16 -6.15 2.52
N LYS A 249 -4.51 -5.08 3.02
CA LYS A 249 -4.62 -4.69 4.44
C LYS A 249 -6.07 -4.37 4.83
N LEU A 250 -6.77 -3.59 4.02
CA LEU A 250 -8.19 -3.28 4.24
C LEU A 250 -9.07 -4.55 4.21
N LEU A 251 -8.79 -5.50 3.32
CA LEU A 251 -9.53 -6.76 3.21
C LEU A 251 -9.30 -7.66 4.43
N LEU A 252 -8.05 -7.83 4.88
CA LEU A 252 -7.72 -8.59 6.08
C LEU A 252 -8.38 -7.98 7.33
N TYR A 253 -8.37 -6.65 7.44
CA TYR A 253 -9.06 -5.93 8.51
C TYR A 253 -10.58 -6.12 8.48
N LEU A 254 -11.21 -6.05 7.30
CA LEU A 254 -12.64 -6.29 7.17
C LEU A 254 -13.01 -7.74 7.51
N LEU A 255 -12.18 -8.71 7.12
CA LEU A 255 -12.35 -10.12 7.51
C LEU A 255 -12.24 -10.30 9.02
N ALA A 256 -11.19 -9.78 9.66
CA ALA A 256 -11.04 -9.82 11.12
C ALA A 256 -12.25 -9.15 11.82
N ARG A 257 -12.68 -7.98 11.35
CA ARG A 257 -13.84 -7.26 11.91
C ARG A 257 -15.15 -8.05 11.79
N VAL A 258 -15.33 -8.83 10.72
CA VAL A 258 -16.49 -9.71 10.52
C VAL A 258 -16.42 -10.94 11.43
N VAL A 259 -15.23 -11.53 11.61
CA VAL A 259 -15.01 -12.72 12.47
C VAL A 259 -15.15 -12.36 13.95
N ASP A 260 -14.54 -11.26 14.41
CA ASP A 260 -14.51 -10.84 15.82
C ASP A 260 -15.75 -10.05 16.26
N GLY A 261 -16.82 -10.03 15.46
CA GLY A 261 -18.10 -9.42 15.85
C GLY A 261 -18.06 -7.89 16.04
N GLY A 262 -17.13 -7.19 15.38
CA GLY A 262 -17.08 -5.72 15.39
C GLY A 262 -16.23 -5.09 16.51
N GLY A 263 -15.29 -5.83 17.10
CA GLY A 263 -14.33 -5.32 18.09
C GLY A 263 -13.71 -3.95 17.74
N GLN A 264 -13.35 -3.17 18.77
CA GLN A 264 -12.96 -1.76 18.66
C GLN A 264 -11.50 -1.56 18.22
N LEU A 265 -11.03 -2.34 17.23
CA LEU A 265 -9.75 -2.12 16.57
C LEU A 265 -9.71 -0.71 15.97
N GLY A 266 -8.68 0.05 16.30
CA GLY A 266 -8.55 1.43 15.87
C GLY A 266 -8.08 1.53 14.42
N LEU A 267 -8.57 2.53 13.69
CA LEU A 267 -8.03 2.86 12.36
C LEU A 267 -6.54 3.25 12.40
N GLY A 268 -6.02 3.62 13.58
CA GLY A 268 -4.58 3.83 13.82
C GLY A 268 -3.75 2.56 13.87
N ASP A 269 -4.35 1.42 14.23
CA ASP A 269 -3.64 0.13 14.30
C ASP A 269 -3.39 -0.46 12.90
N LEU A 270 -4.13 0.00 11.89
CA LEU A 270 -4.04 -0.43 10.49
C LEU A 270 -2.84 0.12 9.72
N PHE A 271 -2.32 1.27 10.16
CA PHE A 271 -1.30 2.03 9.45
C PHE A 271 -0.19 2.43 10.42
N SER A 272 0.76 1.52 10.61
CA SER A 272 1.99 1.85 11.32
C SER A 272 2.72 2.99 10.58
N PRO A 273 3.38 3.92 11.26
CA PRO A 273 4.27 4.89 10.61
C PRO A 273 5.33 4.22 9.71
N PHE A 274 5.70 2.98 10.04
CA PHE A 274 6.59 2.15 9.22
C PHE A 274 5.94 1.73 7.89
N ASP A 275 4.64 1.43 7.87
CA ASP A 275 3.90 1.11 6.63
C ASP A 275 3.87 2.30 5.66
N LEU A 276 3.75 3.51 6.19
CA LEU A 276 3.77 4.73 5.37
C LEU A 276 5.13 4.93 4.69
N LEU A 277 6.23 4.62 5.40
CA LEU A 277 7.58 4.63 4.83
C LEU A 277 7.73 3.60 3.69
N TRP A 278 7.31 2.35 3.91
CA TRP A 278 7.37 1.31 2.88
C TRP A 278 6.41 1.56 1.72
N GLY A 279 5.21 2.08 1.98
CA GLY A 279 4.26 2.49 0.95
C GLY A 279 4.81 3.62 0.08
N PHE A 280 5.52 4.60 0.66
CA PHE A 280 6.22 5.65 -0.09
C PHE A 280 7.37 5.08 -0.94
N LEU A 281 8.23 4.22 -0.37
CA LEU A 281 9.31 3.54 -1.08
C LEU A 281 8.78 2.68 -2.25
N ALA A 282 7.69 1.94 -2.03
CA ALA A 282 7.03 1.14 -3.05
C ALA A 282 6.47 2.01 -4.18
N THR A 283 5.81 3.12 -3.84
CA THR A 283 5.17 4.03 -4.79
C THR A 283 6.20 4.79 -5.64
N THR A 284 7.29 5.27 -5.03
CA THR A 284 8.41 5.91 -5.73
C THR A 284 9.17 4.94 -6.63
N THR A 285 9.37 3.70 -6.19
CA THR A 285 9.99 2.65 -7.01
C THR A 285 9.08 2.26 -8.18
N ALA A 286 7.77 2.07 -7.93
CA ALA A 286 6.79 1.82 -8.98
C ALA A 286 6.77 2.93 -10.03
N TYR A 287 6.85 4.20 -9.60
CA TYR A 287 6.95 5.36 -10.48
C TYR A 287 8.23 5.35 -11.33
N LYS A 288 9.41 5.18 -10.70
CA LYS A 288 10.71 5.23 -11.40
C LYS A 288 10.88 4.06 -12.38
N VAL A 289 10.46 2.86 -12.01
CA VAL A 289 10.46 1.70 -12.90
C VAL A 289 9.41 1.87 -14.01
N GLY A 290 8.17 2.22 -13.67
CA GLY A 290 7.07 2.36 -14.62
C GLY A 290 7.25 3.49 -15.65
N SER A 291 8.05 4.52 -15.33
CA SER A 291 8.42 5.61 -16.24
C SER A 291 9.63 5.30 -17.14
N GLY A 292 10.37 4.22 -16.86
CA GLY A 292 11.60 3.86 -17.57
C GLY A 292 12.87 4.59 -17.10
N GLN A 293 12.78 5.46 -16.09
CA GLN A 293 13.90 6.26 -15.54
C GLN A 293 14.86 5.45 -14.64
N ALA A 294 14.71 4.13 -14.58
CA ALA A 294 15.45 3.26 -13.65
C ALA A 294 16.91 2.97 -14.06
N GLY A 295 17.41 3.56 -15.14
CA GLY A 295 18.77 3.34 -15.67
C GLY A 295 19.51 4.64 -16.07
N GLU A 296 19.12 5.79 -15.50
CA GLU A 296 19.75 7.10 -15.76
C GLU A 296 20.62 7.60 -14.59
N ASP A 297 20.83 6.78 -13.55
CA ASP A 297 21.71 7.04 -12.40
C ASP A 297 23.07 6.33 -12.57
#